data_AF-A0A926ZE13-F1
#
_entry.id   AF-A0A926ZE13-F1
#
_cell.length_a   1.000
_cell.length_b   1.000
_cell.length_c   1.000
_cell.angle_alpha   90.00
_cell.angle_beta   90.00
_cell.angle_gamma   90.00
#
_symmetry.space_group_name_H-M   'P 1'
#
loop_
_entity.id
_entity.type
_entity.pdbx_description
1 polymer ?
#
loop_
_entity_poly.entity_id
_entity_poly.type
_entity_poly.pdbx_seq_one_letter_code
_entity_poly.pdbx_strand_id
1 'polypeptide(L)'
;MGKEACYTWVFSTPLHMLLGCGVGRGKAEAQAILGEQFSGVGVSNGYGAYKYLFNEHQLCWAHLLRKAIQLMLQHPHEEHYRQFFDDLYELYQQAVRWQKDQRLSLGRGQEVERLEARLSELCTHWQETVEPQTMPIGEQTSIRLQQELMKGIGALIVFVANPQVEPSNNCSERNLRKEAEVRKGGRTSKTQTGAQRRSVIMNVLATLNTRFETFTLNHLLAELVRWSERGLSQFQAELAGMTQANSLSSA
;
A
#
# COMPACT_ATOMS: atom_id res chain seq x y z
N MET A 1 11.37 18.06 -12.94
CA MET A 1 12.85 18.02 -12.91
C MET A 1 13.38 19.38 -13.27
N GLY A 2 14.35 19.91 -12.53
CA GLY A 2 14.45 21.36 -12.41
C GLY A 2 13.26 21.89 -11.59
N LYS A 3 12.56 22.94 -12.06
CA LYS A 3 11.45 23.61 -11.34
C LYS A 3 10.14 22.80 -11.21
N GLU A 4 9.98 21.69 -11.92
CA GLU A 4 8.76 20.87 -11.89
C GLU A 4 8.79 19.79 -10.79
N ALA A 5 7.65 19.62 -10.11
CA ALA A 5 7.44 18.60 -9.09
C ALA A 5 7.55 17.18 -9.69
N CYS A 6 8.41 16.35 -9.08
CA CYS A 6 8.64 14.97 -9.50
C CYS A 6 8.26 13.99 -8.40
N TYR A 7 7.65 12.89 -8.80
CA TYR A 7 7.16 11.87 -7.89
C TYR A 7 8.01 10.60 -7.99
N THR A 8 7.92 9.79 -6.94
CA THR A 8 8.48 8.43 -6.93
C THR A 8 7.35 7.47 -6.64
N TRP A 9 7.16 6.52 -7.53
CA TRP A 9 6.28 5.38 -7.33
C TRP A 9 7.06 4.21 -6.77
N VAL A 10 6.42 3.42 -5.92
CA VAL A 10 6.97 2.18 -5.36
C VAL A 10 5.89 1.10 -5.44
N PHE A 11 6.25 -0.01 -6.07
CA PHE A 11 5.49 -1.25 -6.11
C PHE A 11 6.30 -2.29 -5.38
N SER A 12 5.67 -3.06 -4.50
CA SER A 12 6.36 -4.04 -3.68
C SER A 12 5.52 -5.30 -3.57
N THR A 13 6.15 -6.44 -3.84
CA THR A 13 5.68 -7.77 -3.46
C THR A 13 6.65 -8.31 -2.41
N PRO A 14 6.40 -9.50 -1.81
CA PRO A 14 7.40 -10.15 -0.95
C PRO A 14 8.74 -10.38 -1.65
N LEU A 15 8.73 -10.48 -2.98
CA LEU A 15 9.89 -10.85 -3.78
C LEU A 15 10.39 -9.71 -4.69
N HIS A 16 9.60 -8.71 -5.04
CA HIS A 16 10.02 -7.74 -6.05
C HIS A 16 9.76 -6.33 -5.58
N MET A 17 10.68 -5.43 -5.91
CA MET A 17 10.49 -4.01 -5.67
C MET A 17 10.80 -3.22 -6.94
N LEU A 18 9.82 -2.41 -7.34
CA LEU A 18 9.93 -1.54 -8.50
C LEU A 18 9.68 -0.10 -8.09
N LEU A 19 10.63 0.75 -8.42
CA LEU A 19 10.62 2.19 -8.23
C LEU A 19 10.59 2.89 -9.58
N GLY A 20 9.68 3.84 -9.71
CA GLY A 20 9.61 4.79 -10.81
C GLY A 20 9.94 6.19 -10.30
N CYS A 21 11.17 6.64 -10.48
CA CYS A 21 11.62 7.98 -10.05
C CYS A 21 11.46 9.01 -11.17
N GLY A 22 11.04 10.22 -10.81
CA GLY A 22 11.02 11.34 -11.74
C GLY A 22 9.84 11.30 -12.72
N VAL A 23 8.74 10.69 -12.31
CA VAL A 23 7.54 10.54 -13.12
C VAL A 23 6.39 11.38 -12.55
N GLY A 24 5.25 11.40 -13.23
CA GLY A 24 4.02 12.05 -12.74
C GLY A 24 3.42 11.35 -11.52
N ARG A 25 2.29 11.87 -11.02
CA ARG A 25 1.49 11.26 -9.93
C ARG A 25 0.16 10.68 -10.40
N GLY A 26 -0.08 10.68 -11.70
CA GLY A 26 -1.36 10.28 -12.29
C GLY A 26 -1.53 8.77 -12.35
N LYS A 27 -2.77 8.33 -12.57
CA LYS A 27 -3.14 6.92 -12.78
C LYS A 27 -2.31 6.27 -13.90
N ALA A 28 -2.02 7.02 -14.97
CA ALA A 28 -1.26 6.54 -16.12
C ALA A 28 0.12 5.97 -15.74
N GLU A 29 0.79 6.57 -14.75
CA GLU A 29 2.10 6.11 -14.29
C GLU A 29 2.02 4.74 -13.61
N ALA A 30 0.94 4.52 -12.84
CA ALA A 30 0.70 3.24 -12.21
C ALA A 30 0.29 2.17 -13.22
N GLN A 31 -0.58 2.53 -14.16
CA GLN A 31 -1.07 1.63 -15.20
C GLN A 31 0.03 1.22 -16.17
N ALA A 32 1.00 2.09 -16.45
CA ALA A 32 2.19 1.74 -17.23
C ALA A 32 3.02 0.61 -16.60
N ILE A 33 2.93 0.43 -15.29
CA ILE A 33 3.66 -0.60 -14.54
C ILE A 33 2.80 -1.85 -14.30
N LEU A 34 1.54 -1.66 -13.89
CA LEU A 34 0.62 -2.74 -13.56
C LEU A 34 0.02 -3.42 -14.80
N GLY A 35 0.05 -2.73 -15.95
CA GLY A 35 -0.70 -3.12 -17.15
C GLY A 35 -2.17 -2.73 -17.05
N GLU A 36 -2.95 -3.12 -18.07
CA GLU A 36 -4.39 -2.84 -18.13
C GLU A 36 -5.20 -3.70 -17.15
N GLN A 37 -4.72 -4.91 -16.87
CA GLN A 37 -5.36 -5.86 -15.97
C GLN A 37 -4.34 -6.39 -14.97
N PHE A 38 -4.53 -6.03 -13.70
CA PHE A 38 -3.77 -6.59 -12.59
C PHE A 38 -4.62 -7.64 -11.86
N SER A 39 -4.19 -8.90 -11.91
CA SER A 39 -4.90 -10.04 -11.33
C SER A 39 -4.63 -10.23 -9.83
N GLY A 40 -3.67 -9.51 -9.26
CA GLY A 40 -3.36 -9.56 -7.83
C GLY A 40 -4.21 -8.60 -6.99
N VAL A 41 -4.02 -8.68 -5.68
CA VAL A 41 -4.62 -7.74 -4.72
C VAL A 41 -3.72 -6.52 -4.55
N GLY A 42 -4.23 -5.33 -4.87
CA GLY A 42 -3.52 -4.09 -4.60
C GLY A 42 -3.62 -3.71 -3.12
N VAL A 43 -2.52 -3.34 -2.48
CA VAL A 43 -2.53 -2.78 -1.11
C VAL A 43 -2.06 -1.33 -1.17
N SER A 44 -2.95 -0.37 -0.91
CA SER A 44 -2.61 1.05 -1.03
C SER A 44 -3.42 1.94 -0.09
N ASN A 45 -3.10 3.22 -0.04
CA ASN A 45 -3.92 4.19 0.69
C ASN A 45 -5.13 4.65 -0.15
N GLY A 46 -5.99 5.49 0.42
CA GLY A 46 -7.17 6.02 -0.27
C GLY A 46 -6.88 7.08 -1.36
N TYR A 47 -5.68 7.13 -1.94
CA TYR A 47 -5.37 8.12 -2.97
C TYR A 47 -6.16 7.84 -4.27
N GLY A 48 -6.85 8.87 -4.77
CA GLY A 48 -7.79 8.73 -5.89
C GLY A 48 -7.21 8.16 -7.18
N ALA A 49 -5.89 8.25 -7.41
CA ALA A 49 -5.25 7.64 -8.59
C ALA A 49 -5.32 6.09 -8.57
N TYR A 50 -5.53 5.49 -7.41
CA TYR A 50 -5.64 4.03 -7.25
C TYR A 50 -7.06 3.51 -7.45
N LYS A 51 -8.04 4.40 -7.48
CA LYS A 51 -9.43 4.05 -7.69
C LYS A 51 -9.52 3.38 -9.07
N TYR A 52 -9.91 2.10 -9.10
CA TYR A 52 -10.02 1.27 -10.31
C TYR A 52 -8.67 0.89 -10.96
N LEU A 53 -7.59 0.78 -10.19
CA LEU A 53 -6.34 0.15 -10.65
C LEU A 53 -6.28 -1.36 -10.38
N PHE A 54 -7.07 -1.84 -9.42
CA PHE A 54 -7.01 -3.23 -8.96
C PHE A 54 -8.40 -3.85 -9.07
N ASN A 55 -8.46 -5.12 -9.46
CA ASN A 55 -9.69 -5.91 -9.42
C ASN A 55 -10.10 -6.19 -7.97
N GLU A 56 -9.12 -6.46 -7.12
CA GLU A 56 -9.28 -6.61 -5.67
C GLU A 56 -8.35 -5.64 -4.95
N HIS A 57 -8.87 -4.88 -3.99
CA HIS A 57 -8.15 -3.78 -3.35
C HIS A 57 -8.25 -3.88 -1.83
N GLN A 58 -7.10 -3.88 -1.16
CA GLN A 58 -6.99 -3.65 0.26
C GLN A 58 -6.56 -2.20 0.54
N LEU A 59 -7.43 -1.43 1.20
CA LEU A 59 -7.13 -0.11 1.71
C LEU A 59 -6.31 -0.20 3.00
N CYS A 60 -5.32 0.68 3.12
CA CYS A 60 -4.41 0.68 4.25
C CYS A 60 -5.07 1.27 5.51
N TRP A 61 -5.30 0.40 6.50
CA TRP A 61 -5.82 0.78 7.82
C TRP A 61 -5.01 1.86 8.53
N ALA A 62 -3.68 1.84 8.40
CA ALA A 62 -2.81 2.78 9.09
C ALA A 62 -3.12 4.24 8.73
N HIS A 63 -3.61 4.54 7.53
CA HIS A 63 -3.99 5.90 7.13
C HIS A 63 -5.26 6.36 7.84
N LEU A 64 -6.25 5.48 7.96
CA LEU A 64 -7.53 5.77 8.59
C LEU A 64 -7.36 5.92 10.11
N LEU A 65 -6.61 5.00 10.73
CA LEU A 65 -6.28 5.08 12.16
C LEU A 65 -5.49 6.36 12.47
N ARG A 66 -4.55 6.77 11.61
CA ARG A 66 -3.84 8.06 11.77
C ARG A 66 -4.79 9.26 11.76
N LYS A 67 -5.82 9.27 10.90
CA LYS A 67 -6.84 10.33 10.88
C LYS A 67 -7.67 10.34 12.16
N ALA A 68 -8.09 9.16 12.64
CA ALA A 68 -8.83 9.02 13.90
C ALA A 68 -8.00 9.50 15.12
N ILE A 69 -6.73 9.09 15.19
CA ILE A 69 -5.79 9.55 16.23
C ILE A 69 -5.62 11.06 16.17
N GLN A 70 -5.41 11.61 14.97
CA GLN A 70 -5.25 13.05 14.81
C GLN A 70 -6.50 13.81 15.28
N LEU A 71 -7.69 13.34 14.93
CA LEU A 71 -8.96 13.94 15.36
C LEU A 71 -9.09 13.92 16.89
N MET A 72 -8.87 12.76 17.52
CA MET A 72 -8.89 12.60 18.98
C MET A 72 -7.88 13.54 19.68
N LEU A 73 -6.65 13.64 19.16
CA LEU A 73 -5.61 14.47 19.78
C LEU A 73 -5.83 15.97 19.59
N GLN A 74 -6.44 16.39 18.47
CA GLN A 74 -6.74 17.79 18.20
C GLN A 74 -7.97 18.29 18.97
N HIS A 75 -8.85 17.38 19.40
CA HIS A 75 -10.09 17.68 20.10
C HIS A 75 -10.21 16.86 21.41
N PRO A 76 -9.30 17.06 22.37
CA PRO A 76 -9.18 16.20 23.55
C PRO A 76 -10.37 16.27 24.53
N HIS A 77 -11.19 17.32 24.44
CA HIS A 77 -12.41 17.49 25.27
C HIS A 77 -13.65 16.83 24.66
N GLU A 78 -13.56 16.35 23.43
CA GLU A 78 -14.65 15.68 22.72
C GLU A 78 -14.50 14.16 22.88
N GLU A 79 -15.01 13.61 23.99
CA GLU A 79 -14.82 12.19 24.36
C GLU A 79 -15.29 11.21 23.28
N HIS A 80 -16.32 11.60 22.51
CA HIS A 80 -16.86 10.79 21.43
C HIS A 80 -15.84 10.49 20.31
N TYR A 81 -14.85 11.36 20.07
CA TYR A 81 -13.78 11.06 19.11
C TYR A 81 -12.79 10.01 19.63
N ARG A 82 -12.52 10.01 20.94
CA ARG A 82 -11.71 8.96 21.57
C ARG A 82 -12.44 7.63 21.51
N GLN A 83 -13.72 7.61 21.89
CA GLN A 83 -14.54 6.40 21.84
C GLN A 83 -14.59 5.82 20.42
N PHE A 84 -14.84 6.66 19.42
CA PHE A 84 -14.81 6.24 18.01
C PHE A 84 -13.46 5.63 17.61
N PHE A 85 -12.34 6.22 18.03
CA PHE A 85 -11.01 5.66 17.76
C PHE A 85 -10.81 4.30 18.44
N ASP A 86 -11.17 4.17 19.71
CA ASP A 86 -10.99 2.94 20.48
C ASP A 86 -11.81 1.80 19.86
N ASP A 87 -13.07 2.06 19.49
CA ASP A 87 -13.95 1.08 18.84
C ASP A 87 -13.43 0.68 17.44
N LEU A 88 -12.97 1.67 16.66
CA LEU A 88 -12.38 1.43 15.33
C LEU A 88 -11.11 0.59 15.44
N TYR A 89 -10.27 0.88 16.45
CA TYR A 89 -9.03 0.17 16.69
C TYR A 89 -9.27 -1.25 17.20
N GLU A 90 -10.28 -1.46 18.05
CA GLU A 90 -10.68 -2.79 18.49
C GLU A 90 -11.14 -3.65 17.31
N LEU A 91 -11.97 -3.09 16.42
CA LEU A 91 -12.42 -3.75 15.19
C LEU A 91 -11.21 -4.14 14.31
N TYR A 92 -10.28 -3.20 14.10
CA TYR A 92 -9.04 -3.47 13.37
C TYR A 92 -8.23 -4.62 13.99
N GLN A 93 -8.02 -4.58 15.31
CA GLN A 93 -7.31 -5.63 16.05
C GLN A 93 -8.01 -6.98 15.95
N GLN A 94 -9.34 -7.01 15.95
CA GLN A 94 -10.11 -8.22 15.74
C GLN A 94 -9.90 -8.80 14.34
N ALA A 95 -9.95 -7.95 13.31
CA ALA A 95 -9.69 -8.35 11.94
C ALA A 95 -8.27 -8.92 11.74
N VAL A 96 -7.25 -8.28 12.33
CA VAL A 96 -5.85 -8.80 12.34
C VAL A 96 -5.74 -10.15 13.05
N ARG A 97 -6.47 -10.37 14.15
CA ARG A 97 -6.52 -11.66 14.83
C ARG A 97 -7.14 -12.74 13.93
N TRP A 98 -8.24 -12.44 13.26
CA TRP A 98 -8.93 -13.39 12.37
C TRP A 98 -8.18 -13.70 11.07
N GLN A 99 -7.41 -12.75 10.54
CA GLN A 99 -6.47 -13.03 9.45
C GLN A 99 -5.53 -14.18 9.82
N LYS A 100 -4.97 -14.14 11.04
CA LYS A 100 -3.96 -15.09 11.53
C LYS A 100 -4.56 -16.40 12.06
N ASP A 101 -5.87 -16.44 12.31
CA ASP A 101 -6.51 -17.63 12.85
C ASP A 101 -6.68 -18.70 11.76
N GLN A 102 -5.86 -19.75 11.84
CA GLN A 102 -5.89 -20.87 10.88
C GLN A 102 -7.16 -21.71 11.01
N ARG A 103 -7.89 -21.62 12.12
CA ARG A 103 -9.16 -22.35 12.34
C ARG A 103 -10.30 -21.80 11.50
N LEU A 104 -10.20 -20.55 11.05
CA LEU A 104 -11.18 -19.89 10.18
C LEU A 104 -11.00 -20.26 8.70
N SER A 105 -10.25 -21.30 8.35
CA SER A 105 -10.03 -21.69 6.95
C SER A 105 -11.34 -21.93 6.18
N LEU A 106 -12.38 -22.41 6.86
CA LEU A 106 -13.76 -22.45 6.39
C LEU A 106 -14.54 -21.33 7.09
N GLY A 107 -15.23 -20.47 6.33
CA GLY A 107 -16.12 -19.44 6.88
C GLY A 107 -15.56 -18.03 6.99
N ARG A 108 -14.36 -17.72 6.45
CA ARG A 108 -13.81 -16.34 6.44
C ARG A 108 -14.81 -15.30 5.90
N GLY A 109 -15.64 -15.67 4.93
CA GLY A 109 -16.66 -14.79 4.37
C GLY A 109 -17.68 -14.29 5.42
N GLN A 110 -18.15 -15.17 6.30
CA GLN A 110 -19.09 -14.78 7.36
C GLN A 110 -18.45 -13.82 8.37
N GLU A 111 -17.17 -14.02 8.67
CA GLU A 111 -16.43 -13.12 9.56
C GLU A 111 -16.15 -11.76 8.90
N VAL A 112 -15.93 -11.73 7.58
CA VAL A 112 -15.84 -10.48 6.81
C VAL A 112 -17.17 -9.73 6.91
N GLU A 113 -18.30 -10.36 6.60
CA GLU A 113 -19.63 -9.76 6.69
C GLU A 113 -19.91 -9.21 8.10
N ARG A 114 -19.49 -9.94 9.14
CA ARG A 114 -19.62 -9.50 10.53
C ARG A 114 -18.78 -8.26 10.85
N LEU A 115 -17.56 -8.15 10.32
CA LEU A 115 -16.73 -6.96 10.49
C LEU A 115 -17.30 -5.76 9.71
N GLU A 116 -17.82 -5.99 8.51
CA GLU A 116 -18.49 -4.96 7.71
C GLU A 116 -19.74 -4.43 8.41
N ALA A 117 -20.57 -5.33 8.97
CA ALA A 117 -21.73 -4.94 9.77
C ALA A 117 -21.33 -4.07 10.98
N ARG A 118 -20.34 -4.52 11.77
CA ARG A 118 -19.82 -3.73 12.91
C ARG A 118 -19.26 -2.38 12.49
N LEU A 119 -18.56 -2.30 11.36
CA LEU A 119 -18.02 -1.03 10.86
C LEU A 119 -19.15 -0.08 10.42
N SER A 120 -20.21 -0.63 9.84
CA SER A 120 -21.42 0.12 9.46
C SER A 120 -22.16 0.67 10.67
N GLU A 121 -22.26 -0.11 11.75
CA GLU A 121 -22.84 0.32 13.03
C GLU A 121 -22.01 1.43 13.69
N LEU A 122 -20.68 1.37 13.57
CA LEU A 122 -19.77 2.38 14.13
C LEU A 122 -19.82 3.72 13.36
N CYS A 123 -19.99 3.67 12.04
CA CYS A 123 -20.06 4.87 11.21
C CYS A 123 -21.49 5.41 11.17
N THR A 124 -21.98 6.06 12.21
CA THR A 124 -23.38 6.55 12.28
C THR A 124 -23.65 7.82 11.47
N HIS A 125 -22.64 8.65 11.23
CA HIS A 125 -22.75 9.99 10.64
C HIS A 125 -22.31 10.03 9.16
N TRP A 126 -22.00 8.88 8.54
CA TRP A 126 -21.44 8.86 7.18
C TRP A 126 -22.37 9.41 6.09
N GLN A 127 -23.68 9.45 6.32
CA GLN A 127 -24.66 9.97 5.38
C GLN A 127 -24.86 11.49 5.50
N GLU A 128 -24.26 12.12 6.51
CA GLU A 128 -24.42 13.55 6.75
C GLU A 128 -23.69 14.38 5.69
N THR A 129 -24.28 15.52 5.36
CA THR A 129 -23.66 16.49 4.46
C THR A 129 -22.72 17.37 5.25
N VAL A 130 -21.48 17.47 4.78
CA VAL A 130 -20.49 18.36 5.38
C VAL A 130 -20.75 19.78 4.92
N GLU A 131 -21.08 20.67 5.86
CA GLU A 131 -21.32 22.10 5.60
C GLU A 131 -20.15 22.94 6.14
N PRO A 132 -19.15 23.31 5.31
CA PRO A 132 -17.90 23.88 5.82
C PRO A 132 -18.02 25.26 6.47
N GLN A 133 -19.11 25.97 6.20
CA GLN A 133 -19.34 27.34 6.68
C GLN A 133 -19.96 27.37 8.09
N THR A 134 -20.68 26.33 8.47
CA THR A 134 -21.49 26.27 9.69
C THR A 134 -20.96 25.24 10.69
N MET A 135 -20.25 24.22 10.22
CA MET A 135 -19.82 23.08 11.01
C MET A 135 -18.39 23.24 11.55
N PRO A 136 -18.10 22.90 12.82
CA PRO A 136 -16.75 22.82 13.37
C PRO A 136 -15.82 21.88 12.58
N ILE A 137 -14.53 22.20 12.53
CA ILE A 137 -13.55 21.41 11.76
C ILE A 137 -13.43 19.95 12.23
N GLY A 138 -13.58 19.69 13.52
CA GLY A 138 -13.55 18.35 14.11
C GLY A 138 -14.70 17.48 13.58
N GLU A 139 -15.92 18.03 13.59
CA GLU A 139 -17.13 17.36 13.11
C GLU A 139 -17.05 17.09 11.60
N GLN A 140 -16.63 18.09 10.81
CA GLN A 140 -16.37 17.90 9.38
C GLN A 140 -15.37 16.77 9.12
N THR A 141 -14.33 16.67 9.95
CA THR A 141 -13.27 15.66 9.82
C THR A 141 -13.77 14.28 10.22
N SER A 142 -14.58 14.19 11.29
CA SER A 142 -15.26 12.96 11.72
C SER A 142 -16.17 12.40 10.63
N ILE A 143 -17.06 13.22 10.08
CA ILE A 143 -17.99 12.82 9.02
C ILE A 143 -17.23 12.35 7.77
N ARG A 144 -16.20 13.10 7.33
CA ARG A 144 -15.36 12.71 6.17
C ARG A 144 -14.63 11.38 6.41
N LEU A 145 -14.16 11.13 7.63
CA LEU A 145 -13.51 9.87 7.98
C LEU A 145 -14.51 8.71 7.91
N GLN A 146 -15.72 8.87 8.46
CA GLN A 146 -16.77 7.86 8.37
C GLN A 146 -17.22 7.62 6.92
N GLN A 147 -17.34 8.67 6.11
CA GLN A 147 -17.60 8.55 4.66
C GLN A 147 -16.51 7.75 3.95
N GLU A 148 -15.24 7.97 4.28
CA GLU A 148 -14.12 7.23 3.70
C GLU A 148 -14.13 5.76 4.10
N LEU A 149 -14.44 5.46 5.37
CA LEU A 149 -14.61 4.10 5.88
C LEU A 149 -15.74 3.38 5.14
N MET A 150 -16.92 4.00 5.07
CA MET A 150 -18.10 3.38 4.43
C MET A 150 -17.96 3.22 2.93
N LYS A 151 -17.37 4.21 2.24
CA LYS A 151 -17.08 4.10 0.80
C LYS A 151 -16.07 3.00 0.49
N GLY A 152 -15.16 2.72 1.43
CA GLY A 152 -14.09 1.75 1.29
C GLY A 152 -14.37 0.39 1.95
N ILE A 153 -15.58 0.15 2.48
CA ILE A 153 -15.86 -0.96 3.39
C ILE A 153 -15.40 -2.32 2.88
N GLY A 154 -15.80 -2.68 1.65
CA GLY A 154 -15.40 -3.95 1.01
C GLY A 154 -13.91 -4.04 0.66
N ALA A 155 -13.19 -2.92 0.68
CA ALA A 155 -11.75 -2.86 0.47
C ALA A 155 -10.97 -2.81 1.80
N LEU A 156 -11.62 -2.71 2.96
CA LEU A 156 -10.91 -2.63 4.24
C LEU A 156 -10.62 -3.99 4.85
N ILE A 157 -11.40 -5.02 4.53
CA ILE A 157 -11.37 -6.31 5.26
C ILE A 157 -10.94 -7.47 4.33
N VAL A 158 -10.51 -7.19 3.09
CA VAL A 158 -10.02 -8.19 2.12
C VAL A 158 -8.97 -9.13 2.72
N PHE A 159 -8.05 -8.58 3.52
CA PHE A 159 -6.99 -9.35 4.17
C PHE A 159 -7.49 -10.44 5.14
N VAL A 160 -8.72 -10.33 5.65
CA VAL A 160 -9.34 -11.37 6.48
C VAL A 160 -9.78 -12.55 5.63
N ALA A 161 -10.29 -12.31 4.42
CA ALA A 161 -10.63 -13.36 3.45
C ALA A 161 -9.37 -14.00 2.86
N ASN A 162 -8.33 -13.19 2.58
CA ASN A 162 -7.07 -13.61 2.00
C ASN A 162 -5.89 -13.34 2.94
N PRO A 163 -5.45 -14.34 3.74
CA PRO A 163 -4.39 -14.15 4.73
C PRO A 163 -3.02 -13.71 4.18
N GLN A 164 -2.77 -13.87 2.87
CA GLN A 164 -1.53 -13.44 2.22
C GLN A 164 -1.50 -11.92 1.95
N VAL A 165 -2.65 -11.24 2.08
CA VAL A 165 -2.75 -9.79 1.90
C VAL A 165 -2.43 -9.10 3.23
N GLU A 166 -1.60 -8.06 3.18
CA GLU A 166 -1.29 -7.26 4.35
C GLU A 166 -2.39 -6.22 4.62
N PRO A 167 -2.80 -5.98 5.87
CA PRO A 167 -3.81 -4.97 6.20
C PRO A 167 -3.32 -3.52 6.01
N SER A 168 -2.02 -3.32 5.75
CA SER A 168 -1.39 -2.02 5.57
C SER A 168 -0.37 -2.04 4.45
N ASN A 169 -0.17 -0.90 3.79
CA ASN A 169 0.88 -0.71 2.78
C ASN A 169 2.27 -0.43 3.41
N ASN A 170 2.51 -0.85 4.66
CA ASN A 170 3.73 -0.57 5.42
C ASN A 170 5.01 -1.05 4.71
N CYS A 171 4.95 -2.10 3.90
CA CYS A 171 6.09 -2.52 3.07
C CYS A 171 6.50 -1.40 2.10
N SER A 172 5.56 -0.97 1.25
CA SER A 172 5.78 0.11 0.28
C SER A 172 6.16 1.44 0.95
N GLU A 173 5.55 1.80 2.08
CA GLU A 173 5.91 3.02 2.81
C GLU A 173 7.33 2.98 3.37
N ARG A 174 7.76 1.86 3.99
CA ARG A 174 9.13 1.68 4.48
C ARG A 174 10.15 1.82 3.37
N ASN A 175 9.84 1.24 2.21
CA ASN A 175 10.70 1.28 1.04
C ASN A 175 10.80 2.69 0.44
N LEU A 176 9.67 3.42 0.39
CA LEU A 176 9.62 4.80 -0.10
C LEU A 176 10.31 5.79 0.86
N ARG A 177 10.38 5.50 2.17
CA ARG A 177 10.91 6.43 3.19
C ARG A 177 12.34 6.86 2.90
N LYS A 178 13.22 5.93 2.50
CA LYS A 178 14.62 6.26 2.15
C LYS A 178 14.69 7.25 0.99
N GLU A 179 13.88 7.05 -0.06
CA GLU A 179 13.81 7.99 -1.18
C GLU A 179 13.17 9.33 -0.79
N ALA A 180 12.22 9.33 0.14
CA ALA A 180 11.67 10.57 0.70
C ALA A 180 12.72 11.37 1.49
N GLU A 181 13.57 10.70 2.27
CA GLU A 181 14.67 11.33 3.01
C GLU A 181 15.77 11.88 2.10
N VAL A 182 16.19 11.13 1.08
CA VAL A 182 17.14 11.60 0.06
C VAL A 182 16.65 12.88 -0.62
N ARG A 183 15.34 12.98 -0.89
CA ARG A 183 14.71 14.19 -1.44
C ARG A 183 14.79 15.38 -0.49
N LYS A 184 14.50 15.19 0.80
CA LYS A 184 14.61 16.26 1.81
C LYS A 184 16.02 16.83 1.89
N GLY A 185 17.04 15.99 1.69
CA GLY A 185 18.45 16.40 1.66
C GLY A 185 18.93 17.04 0.35
N GLY A 186 18.05 17.31 -0.63
CA GLY A 186 18.42 17.91 -1.92
C GLY A 186 19.22 17.00 -2.85
N ARG A 187 19.32 15.70 -2.55
CA ARG A 187 20.12 14.70 -3.30
C ARG A 187 19.32 14.06 -4.45
N THR A 188 18.53 14.86 -5.16
CA THR A 188 17.62 14.37 -6.20
C THR A 188 18.22 14.44 -7.59
N SER A 189 17.76 13.57 -8.49
CA SER A 189 18.11 13.63 -9.90
C SER A 189 17.69 14.98 -10.50
N LYS A 190 18.63 15.67 -11.15
CA LYS A 190 18.40 16.98 -11.79
C LYS A 190 17.86 16.87 -13.22
N THR A 191 17.94 15.68 -13.83
CA THR A 191 17.56 15.42 -15.23
C THR A 191 16.76 14.11 -15.36
N GLN A 192 15.94 13.99 -16.41
CA GLN A 192 15.10 12.80 -16.67
C GLN A 192 15.94 11.53 -16.75
N THR A 193 17.03 11.59 -17.51
CA THR A 193 18.00 10.51 -17.63
C THR A 193 18.59 10.13 -16.28
N GLY A 194 18.88 11.10 -15.41
CA GLY A 194 19.35 10.84 -14.05
C GLY A 194 18.29 10.16 -13.17
N ALA A 195 17.01 10.50 -13.34
CA ALA A 195 15.93 9.85 -12.61
C ALA A 195 15.72 8.41 -13.09
N GLN A 196 15.75 8.17 -14.41
CA GLN A 196 15.66 6.84 -15.01
C GLN A 196 16.82 5.93 -14.57
N ARG A 197 18.07 6.42 -14.61
CA ARG A 197 19.24 5.68 -14.11
C ARG A 197 19.08 5.30 -12.64
N ARG A 198 18.59 6.24 -11.82
CA ARG A 198 18.30 5.98 -10.41
C ARG A 198 17.22 4.91 -10.24
N SER A 199 16.13 4.96 -11.01
CA SER A 199 15.09 3.92 -11.00
C SER A 199 15.70 2.53 -11.24
N VAL A 200 16.49 2.37 -12.30
CA VAL A 200 17.13 1.08 -12.63
C VAL A 200 18.02 0.57 -11.50
N ILE A 201 18.93 1.42 -11.00
CA ILE A 201 19.85 1.05 -9.91
C ILE A 201 19.08 0.66 -8.65
N MET A 202 18.10 1.48 -8.26
CA MET A 202 17.31 1.22 -7.05
C MET A 202 16.47 -0.05 -7.19
N ASN A 203 15.92 -0.35 -8.37
CA ASN A 203 15.13 -1.56 -8.60
C ASN A 203 15.98 -2.82 -8.41
N VAL A 204 17.19 -2.84 -8.97
CA VAL A 204 18.13 -3.95 -8.82
C VAL A 204 18.51 -4.13 -7.35
N LEU A 205 19.00 -3.07 -6.70
CA LEU A 205 19.47 -3.15 -5.32
C LEU A 205 18.34 -3.49 -4.33
N ALA A 206 17.17 -2.85 -4.47
CA ALA A 206 16.06 -3.06 -3.57
C ALA A 206 15.42 -4.45 -3.75
N THR A 207 15.39 -4.97 -4.98
CA THR A 207 14.93 -6.35 -5.22
C THR A 207 15.93 -7.36 -4.68
N LEU A 208 17.25 -7.18 -4.87
CA LEU A 208 18.26 -8.06 -4.26
C LEU A 208 18.20 -8.05 -2.73
N ASN A 209 17.90 -6.91 -2.12
CA ASN A 209 17.66 -6.80 -0.69
C ASN A 209 16.48 -7.63 -0.18
N THR A 210 15.52 -7.98 -1.04
CA THR A 210 14.43 -8.90 -0.67
C THR A 210 14.82 -10.38 -0.77
N ARG A 211 15.97 -10.71 -1.38
CA ARG A 211 16.49 -12.09 -1.52
C ARG A 211 17.56 -12.44 -0.51
N PHE A 212 18.33 -11.45 -0.08
CA PHE A 212 19.42 -11.68 0.86
C PHE A 212 18.85 -11.76 2.28
N GLU A 213 19.30 -12.76 3.04
CA GLU A 213 19.05 -12.82 4.50
C GLU A 213 19.61 -11.55 5.18
N THR A 214 20.78 -11.10 4.71
CA THR A 214 21.38 -9.81 5.09
C THR A 214 21.95 -9.10 3.87
N PHE A 215 21.60 -7.83 3.69
CA PHE A 215 22.10 -7.04 2.58
C PHE A 215 23.50 -6.49 2.88
N THR A 216 24.51 -7.22 2.40
CA THR A 216 25.93 -6.86 2.55
C THR A 216 26.58 -6.63 1.19
N LEU A 217 27.68 -5.88 1.17
CA LEU A 217 28.48 -5.69 -0.04
C LEU A 217 28.97 -7.04 -0.60
N ASN A 218 29.36 -7.98 0.26
CA ASN A 218 29.86 -9.29 -0.16
C ASN A 218 28.77 -10.10 -0.88
N HIS A 219 27.54 -10.14 -0.35
CA HIS A 219 26.42 -10.81 -1.02
C HIS A 219 26.09 -10.15 -2.36
N LEU A 220 26.08 -8.82 -2.41
CA LEU A 220 25.86 -8.09 -3.65
C LEU A 220 26.94 -8.36 -4.70
N LEU A 221 28.21 -8.35 -4.32
CA LEU A 221 29.32 -8.63 -5.24
C LEU A 221 29.29 -10.09 -5.73
N ALA A 222 29.04 -11.04 -4.84
CA ALA A 222 28.90 -12.45 -5.21
C ALA A 222 27.76 -12.68 -6.22
N GLU A 223 26.63 -11.98 -6.04
CA GLU A 223 25.51 -11.99 -6.97
C GLU A 223 25.90 -11.46 -8.35
N LEU A 224 26.58 -10.30 -8.40
CA LEU A 224 27.00 -9.66 -9.65
C LEU A 224 28.06 -10.49 -10.39
N VAL A 225 29.01 -11.09 -9.66
CA VAL A 225 29.99 -12.03 -10.23
C VAL A 225 29.26 -13.22 -10.85
N ARG A 226 28.30 -13.82 -10.13
CA ARG A 226 27.51 -14.93 -10.68
C ARG A 226 26.75 -14.53 -11.94
N TRP A 227 26.17 -13.33 -12.00
CA TRP A 227 25.50 -12.83 -13.21
C TRP A 227 26.48 -12.68 -14.37
N SER A 228 27.67 -12.14 -14.10
CA SER A 228 28.73 -12.00 -15.10
C SER A 228 29.21 -13.36 -15.64
N GLU A 229 29.36 -14.35 -14.76
CA GLU A 229 29.83 -15.70 -15.14
C GLU A 229 28.76 -16.50 -15.90
N ARG A 230 27.49 -16.41 -15.47
CA ARG A 230 26.38 -17.16 -16.08
C ARG A 230 25.76 -16.46 -17.29
N GLY A 231 26.02 -15.17 -17.48
CA GLY A 231 25.40 -14.33 -18.51
C GLY A 231 23.88 -14.09 -18.31
N LEU A 232 23.33 -14.49 -17.17
CA LEU A 232 21.90 -14.43 -16.85
C LEU A 232 21.70 -13.93 -15.42
N SER A 233 20.87 -12.91 -15.27
CA SER A 233 20.45 -12.44 -13.95
C SER A 233 19.45 -13.40 -13.33
N GLN A 234 19.40 -13.43 -11.99
CA GLN A 234 18.36 -14.18 -11.27
C GLN A 234 16.95 -13.72 -11.68
N PHE A 235 16.76 -12.43 -11.96
CA PHE A 235 15.47 -11.88 -12.38
C PHE A 235 15.02 -12.45 -13.73
N GLN A 236 15.94 -12.63 -14.69
CA GLN A 236 15.62 -13.26 -15.97
C GLN A 236 15.23 -14.73 -15.79
N ALA A 237 15.93 -15.47 -14.93
CA ALA A 237 15.59 -16.85 -14.62
C ALA A 237 14.20 -16.97 -13.97
N GLU A 238 13.90 -16.09 -13.00
CA GLU A 238 12.58 -16.01 -12.35
C GLU A 238 11.48 -15.68 -13.37
N LEU A 239 11.70 -14.69 -14.24
CA LEU A 239 10.74 -14.29 -15.27
C LEU A 239 10.46 -15.43 -16.27
N ALA A 240 11.49 -16.17 -16.68
CA ALA A 240 11.33 -17.32 -17.57
C ALA A 240 10.45 -18.40 -16.92
N GLY A 241 10.70 -18.71 -15.64
CA GLY A 241 9.87 -19.64 -14.87
C GLY A 241 8.42 -19.19 -14.72
N MET A 242 8.18 -17.90 -14.44
CA MET A 242 6.84 -17.33 -14.34
C MET A 242 6.08 -17.38 -15.67
N THR A 243 6.75 -17.06 -16.77
CA THR A 243 6.15 -17.11 -18.12
C THR A 243 5.73 -18.52 -18.49
N GLN A 244 6.58 -19.50 -18.17
CA GLN A 244 6.27 -20.91 -18.41
C GLN A 244 5.08 -21.39 -17.57
N ALA A 245 5.04 -21.05 -16.27
CA ALA A 245 3.92 -21.39 -15.39
C ALA A 245 2.59 -20.78 -15.86
N ASN A 246 2.60 -19.51 -16.29
CA ASN A 246 1.41 -18.82 -16.79
C ASN A 246 0.90 -19.42 -18.10
N SER A 247 1.80 -19.85 -19.00
CA SER A 247 1.39 -20.50 -20.25
C SER A 247 0.67 -21.83 -20.02
N LEU A 248 1.05 -22.56 -18.97
CA LEU A 248 0.45 -23.84 -18.57
C LEU A 248 -0.90 -23.68 -17.85
N SER A 249 -1.17 -22.54 -17.19
CA SER A 249 -2.47 -22.28 -16.55
C SER A 249 -3.53 -21.71 -17.50
N SER A 250 -3.09 -21.21 -18.66
CA SER A 250 -3.96 -20.69 -19.74
C SER A 250 -4.34 -21.73 -20.80
N ALA A 251 -3.84 -22.96 -20.70
CA ALA A 251 -4.09 -24.08 -21.61
C ALA A 251 -5.05 -25.08 -20.97
#